data_AF-A0A9R0W497-F1
#
_entry.id   AF-A0A9R0W497-F1
#
_cell.length_a   1.000
_cell.length_b   1.000
_cell.length_c   1.000
_cell.angle_alpha   90.00
_cell.angle_beta   90.00
_cell.angle_gamma   90.00
#
_symmetry.space_group_name_H-M   'P 1'
#
loop_
_entity.id
_entity.type
_entity.pdbx_description
1 polymer ?
#
loop_
_entity_poly.entity_id
_entity_poly.type
_entity_poly.pdbx_seq_one_letter_code
_entity_poly.pdbx_strand_id
1 'polypeptide(L)'
;MTFGLRMTCMMEAAMYRHWSDLQPELLGLVLKYLPSLSDRVRLRAVCRTWRSNSMLQPLPLPFPWLTLPDGTFLSIPGSEIHRIPVPEGACCQGSIDNWLFLINNANMCSLMNPFSKTALELPNLVAVWEREIRYHSDRKPIFYKLVVPSPLDSSPHSPVVALIMDDGCFHTLCISQPPIATASLRDNKDPRLFLSDVVFFNGKLYAWGRFGQLFIIDLGNDRTISSISCIIDSLGDIGGTPQHLSIAEEYMVKPYLVECGGKLLLVARWFRCTPSSTSYDVFEHKCTAAFQVFEADLHTSPGRWRKATELGGHALFLGQHGSKCLPAVGCSGYDEDCIYFMCDYVWPTSSANPLCDSGVYSMRDGTITPLMSEAAAAPLQRVGQWRPTWFFPPEAV
;
A
#
# COMPACT_ATOMS: atom_id res chain seq x y z
N MET A 1 -8.12 -74.97 46.11
CA MET A 1 -8.57 -74.52 44.78
C MET A 1 -9.03 -73.09 44.92
N THR A 2 -8.16 -72.16 44.56
CA THR A 2 -8.36 -70.70 44.68
C THR A 2 -9.01 -70.17 43.40
N PHE A 3 -10.15 -69.49 43.54
CA PHE A 3 -10.79 -68.75 42.45
C PHE A 3 -10.00 -67.46 42.19
N GLY A 4 -9.39 -67.35 41.01
CA GLY A 4 -8.74 -66.13 40.54
C GLY A 4 -9.69 -65.30 39.68
N LEU A 5 -10.05 -64.11 40.14
CA LEU A 5 -10.69 -63.07 39.34
C LEU A 5 -9.79 -62.71 38.16
N ARG A 6 -10.27 -62.89 36.93
CA ARG A 6 -9.65 -62.33 35.72
C ARG A 6 -10.17 -60.90 35.55
N MET A 7 -9.46 -59.96 36.14
CA MET A 7 -9.64 -58.54 35.88
C MET A 7 -8.95 -58.23 34.55
N THR A 8 -9.70 -58.22 33.45
CA THR A 8 -9.21 -57.76 32.15
C THR A 8 -9.03 -56.24 32.22
N CYS A 9 -7.79 -55.80 32.41
CA CYS A 9 -7.38 -54.43 32.16
C CYS A 9 -7.52 -54.18 30.66
N MET A 10 -8.62 -53.55 30.23
CA MET A 10 -8.65 -52.87 28.93
C MET A 10 -7.70 -51.69 29.05
N MET A 11 -6.48 -51.86 28.55
CA MET A 11 -5.68 -50.73 28.12
C MET A 11 -6.42 -50.11 26.95
N GLU A 12 -7.15 -49.03 27.22
CA GLU A 12 -7.62 -48.10 26.20
C GLU A 12 -6.35 -47.56 25.53
N ALA A 13 -6.01 -48.15 24.37
CA ALA A 13 -4.95 -47.63 23.54
C ALA A 13 -5.32 -46.18 23.24
N ALA A 14 -4.48 -45.23 23.65
CA ALA A 14 -4.63 -43.85 23.26
C ALA A 14 -4.63 -43.80 21.72
N MET A 15 -5.82 -43.79 21.12
CA MET A 15 -5.99 -43.60 19.69
C MET A 15 -5.42 -42.22 19.38
N TYR A 16 -4.26 -42.20 18.74
CA TYR A 16 -3.72 -41.00 18.15
C TYR A 16 -4.76 -40.48 17.16
N ARG A 17 -5.47 -39.41 17.53
CA ARG A 17 -6.38 -38.73 16.62
C ARG A 17 -5.56 -38.24 15.44
N HIS A 18 -6.01 -38.55 14.23
CA HIS A 18 -5.31 -38.07 13.05
C HIS A 18 -5.47 -36.55 12.98
N TRP A 19 -4.42 -35.85 12.53
CA TRP A 19 -4.49 -34.40 12.31
C TRP A 19 -5.66 -34.01 11.38
N SER A 20 -6.09 -34.90 10.48
CA SER A 20 -7.30 -34.74 9.66
C SER A 20 -8.58 -34.49 10.46
N ASP A 21 -8.61 -34.92 11.72
CA ASP A 21 -9.78 -34.86 12.61
C ASP A 21 -9.74 -33.62 13.52
N LEU A 22 -8.80 -32.70 13.26
CA LEU A 22 -8.72 -31.42 13.96
C LEU A 22 -10.03 -30.65 13.79
N GLN A 23 -10.59 -30.21 14.92
CA GLN A 23 -11.83 -29.44 14.95
C GLN A 23 -11.69 -28.15 14.12
N PRO A 24 -12.74 -27.75 13.36
CA PRO A 24 -12.70 -26.55 12.53
C PRO A 24 -12.26 -25.29 13.28
N GLU A 25 -12.67 -25.15 14.54
CA GLU A 25 -12.35 -24.01 15.40
C GLU A 25 -10.86 -23.94 15.72
N LEU A 26 -10.23 -25.10 16.02
CA LEU A 26 -8.80 -25.18 16.27
C LEU A 26 -7.99 -24.93 14.99
N LEU A 27 -8.46 -25.46 13.84
CA LEU A 27 -7.87 -25.17 12.55
C LEU A 27 -7.95 -23.67 12.22
N GLY A 28 -9.08 -23.04 12.55
CA GLY A 28 -9.27 -21.59 12.44
C GLY A 28 -8.28 -20.80 13.28
N LEU A 29 -8.03 -21.21 14.52
CA LEU A 29 -6.98 -20.60 15.35
C LEU A 29 -5.59 -20.74 14.72
N VAL A 30 -5.23 -21.93 14.23
CA VAL A 30 -3.93 -22.13 13.54
C VAL A 30 -3.82 -21.21 12.33
N LEU A 31 -4.85 -21.13 11.50
CA LEU A 31 -4.86 -20.25 10.32
C LEU A 31 -4.73 -18.77 10.68
N LYS A 32 -5.32 -18.34 11.79
CA LYS A 32 -5.18 -16.96 12.29
C LYS A 32 -3.73 -16.61 12.62
N TYR A 33 -2.90 -17.59 12.98
CA TYR A 33 -1.47 -17.41 13.29
C TYR A 33 -0.53 -17.60 12.09
N LEU A 34 -1.06 -17.84 10.89
CA LEU A 34 -0.27 -17.92 9.66
C LEU A 34 -0.40 -16.61 8.88
N PRO A 35 0.56 -15.66 9.00
CA PRO A 35 0.48 -14.38 8.32
C PRO A 35 0.74 -14.48 6.81
N SER A 36 1.50 -15.48 6.37
CA SER A 36 1.79 -15.72 4.95
C SER A 36 0.59 -16.37 4.25
N LEU A 37 0.17 -15.78 3.12
CA LEU A 37 -0.81 -16.41 2.23
C LEU A 37 -0.33 -17.79 1.75
N SER A 38 0.98 -17.94 1.51
CA SER A 38 1.55 -19.19 1.03
C SER A 38 1.43 -20.31 2.06
N ASP A 39 1.65 -20.02 3.34
CA ASP A 39 1.45 -21.00 4.42
C ASP A 39 -0.01 -21.40 4.56
N ARG A 40 -0.94 -20.45 4.41
CA ARG A 40 -2.38 -20.75 4.42
C ARG A 40 -2.76 -21.67 3.26
N VAL A 41 -2.25 -21.41 2.05
CA VAL A 41 -2.48 -22.27 0.88
C VAL A 41 -1.90 -23.67 1.10
N ARG A 42 -0.68 -23.77 1.64
CA ARG A 42 -0.06 -25.07 1.97
C ARG A 42 -0.86 -25.84 3.02
N LEU A 43 -1.34 -25.17 4.06
CA LEU A 43 -2.20 -25.78 5.08
C LEU A 43 -3.50 -26.34 4.46
N ARG A 44 -4.11 -25.59 3.53
CA ARG A 44 -5.30 -26.04 2.79
C ARG A 44 -5.03 -27.23 1.85
N ALA A 45 -3.79 -27.45 1.46
CA ALA A 45 -3.39 -28.56 0.60
C ALA A 45 -3.13 -29.87 1.37
N VAL A 46 -3.12 -29.85 2.71
CA VAL A 46 -2.80 -31.03 3.54
C VAL A 46 -3.80 -32.18 3.32
N CYS A 47 -5.11 -31.91 3.42
CA CYS A 47 -6.16 -32.88 3.14
C CYS A 47 -7.50 -32.20 2.82
N ARG A 48 -8.47 -32.98 2.30
CA ARG A 48 -9.81 -32.47 1.93
C ARG A 48 -10.55 -31.88 3.14
N THR A 49 -10.46 -32.52 4.31
CA THR A 49 -11.13 -32.05 5.54
C THR A 49 -10.57 -30.70 5.97
N TRP A 50 -9.24 -30.52 5.95
CA TRP A 50 -8.61 -29.24 6.28
C TRP A 50 -8.98 -28.16 5.28
N ARG A 51 -8.98 -28.49 3.98
CA ARG A 51 -9.45 -27.56 2.94
C ARG A 51 -10.89 -27.11 3.24
N SER A 52 -11.83 -28.02 3.42
CA SER A 52 -13.23 -27.70 3.70
C SER A 52 -13.40 -26.89 4.98
N ASN A 53 -12.81 -27.33 6.09
CA ASN A 53 -12.93 -26.66 7.39
C ASN A 53 -12.31 -25.26 7.37
N SER A 54 -11.17 -25.09 6.70
CA SER A 54 -10.49 -23.79 6.59
C SER A 54 -11.27 -22.74 5.81
N MET A 55 -12.15 -23.16 4.88
CA MET A 55 -13.00 -22.26 4.09
C MET A 55 -14.20 -21.74 4.90
N LEU A 56 -14.51 -22.37 6.03
CA LEU A 56 -15.56 -21.96 6.96
C LEU A 56 -15.07 -20.96 8.01
N GLN A 57 -13.76 -20.71 8.06
CA GLN A 57 -13.16 -19.84 9.08
C GLN A 57 -12.96 -18.44 8.53
N PRO A 58 -13.39 -17.38 9.25
CA PRO A 58 -13.03 -16.01 8.90
C PRO A 58 -11.53 -15.85 9.12
N LEU A 59 -10.80 -15.50 8.06
CA LEU A 59 -9.36 -15.33 8.12
C LEU A 59 -9.01 -13.84 8.11
N PRO A 60 -8.09 -13.38 8.99
CA PRO A 60 -7.56 -12.03 8.88
C PRO A 60 -6.86 -11.87 7.53
N LEU A 61 -6.77 -10.65 6.98
CA LEU A 61 -6.03 -10.44 5.73
C LEU A 61 -4.58 -10.94 5.85
N PRO A 62 -4.02 -11.61 4.82
CA PRO A 62 -2.62 -11.99 4.83
C PRO A 62 -1.74 -10.73 4.85
N PHE A 63 -0.49 -10.87 5.28
CA PHE A 63 0.46 -9.76 5.22
C PHE A 63 0.68 -9.33 3.76
N PRO A 64 0.70 -8.03 3.44
CA PRO A 64 0.90 -7.54 2.08
C PRO A 64 2.22 -8.00 1.45
N TRP A 65 2.24 -8.14 0.13
CA TRP A 65 3.46 -8.40 -0.62
C TRP A 65 4.07 -7.10 -1.11
N LEU A 66 5.38 -7.10 -1.34
CA LEU A 66 6.08 -6.00 -1.98
C LEU A 66 6.46 -6.40 -3.41
N THR A 67 6.10 -5.59 -4.40
CA THR A 67 6.60 -5.81 -5.77
C THR A 67 8.08 -5.41 -5.85
N LEU A 68 8.86 -6.19 -6.58
CA LEU A 68 10.29 -5.95 -6.79
C LEU A 68 10.56 -5.52 -8.24
N PRO A 69 11.66 -4.77 -8.50
CA PRO A 69 11.96 -4.26 -9.84
C PRO A 69 12.08 -5.33 -10.93
N ASP A 70 12.46 -6.56 -10.58
CA ASP A 70 12.65 -7.70 -11.49
C ASP A 70 11.35 -8.46 -11.86
N GLY A 71 10.19 -7.95 -11.45
CA GLY A 71 8.90 -8.59 -11.74
C GLY A 71 8.51 -9.71 -10.78
N THR A 72 9.08 -9.72 -9.58
CA THR A 72 8.73 -10.67 -8.53
C THR A 72 8.03 -10.00 -7.34
N PHE A 73 7.45 -10.81 -6.47
CA PHE A 73 6.74 -10.38 -5.27
C PHE A 73 7.45 -10.94 -4.05
N LEU A 74 7.75 -10.09 -3.08
CA LEU A 74 8.36 -10.47 -1.82
C LEU A 74 7.27 -10.57 -0.75
N SER A 75 7.12 -11.74 -0.14
CA SER A 75 6.29 -11.91 1.05
C SER A 75 7.07 -11.52 2.29
N ILE A 76 6.45 -10.69 3.13
CA ILE A 76 7.01 -10.22 4.40
C ILE A 76 6.13 -10.79 5.53
N PRO A 77 6.69 -11.19 6.69
CA PRO A 77 8.12 -11.27 7.01
C PRO A 77 8.83 -12.53 6.46
N GLY A 78 8.08 -13.46 5.84
CA GLY A 78 8.56 -14.79 5.46
C GLY A 78 9.70 -14.84 4.43
N SER A 79 9.98 -13.73 3.75
CA SER A 79 11.06 -13.59 2.75
C SER A 79 10.95 -14.52 1.55
N GLU A 80 9.76 -15.12 1.37
CA GLU A 80 9.44 -15.94 0.22
C GLU A 80 9.25 -15.04 -1.02
N ILE A 81 9.69 -15.53 -2.17
CA ILE A 81 9.60 -14.80 -3.42
C ILE A 81 8.64 -15.52 -4.35
N HIS A 82 7.58 -14.83 -4.72
CA HIS A 82 6.56 -15.32 -5.63
C HIS A 82 6.75 -14.71 -7.02
N ARG A 83 6.46 -15.50 -8.05
CA ARG A 83 6.35 -15.01 -9.43
C ARG A 83 4.90 -15.16 -9.85
N ILE A 84 4.29 -14.05 -10.24
CA ILE A 84 2.94 -14.03 -10.77
C ILE A 84 3.04 -13.78 -12.27
N PRO A 85 2.38 -14.58 -13.12
CA PRO A 85 2.35 -14.31 -14.55
C PRO A 85 1.72 -12.95 -14.84
N VAL A 86 2.44 -12.11 -15.58
CA VAL A 86 1.93 -10.88 -16.18
C VAL A 86 2.02 -10.96 -17.70
N PRO A 87 1.25 -10.17 -18.46
CA PRO A 87 1.40 -10.07 -19.91
C PRO A 87 2.84 -9.74 -20.32
N GLU A 88 3.28 -10.31 -21.44
CA GLU A 88 4.63 -10.09 -21.95
C GLU A 88 4.88 -8.61 -22.24
N GLY A 89 6.05 -8.11 -21.83
CA GLY A 89 6.41 -6.69 -21.98
C GLY A 89 5.63 -5.72 -21.09
N ALA A 90 4.82 -6.20 -20.16
CA ALA A 90 4.14 -5.36 -19.17
C ALA A 90 4.98 -5.15 -17.91
N CYS A 91 5.00 -3.91 -17.44
CA CYS A 91 5.68 -3.51 -16.21
C CYS A 91 4.68 -3.01 -15.17
N CYS A 92 4.81 -3.46 -13.93
CA CYS A 92 4.01 -2.94 -12.83
C CYS A 92 4.46 -1.51 -12.49
N GLN A 93 3.51 -0.57 -12.51
CA GLN A 93 3.73 0.84 -12.19
C GLN A 93 2.99 1.28 -10.91
N GLY A 94 2.35 0.33 -10.22
CA GLY A 94 1.57 0.56 -9.01
C GLY A 94 0.56 -0.55 -8.77
N SER A 95 -0.21 -0.41 -7.69
CA SER A 95 -1.23 -1.39 -7.30
C SER A 95 -2.40 -0.69 -6.62
N ILE A 96 -3.57 -1.30 -6.72
CA ILE A 96 -4.77 -0.93 -5.98
C ILE A 96 -5.30 -2.23 -5.39
N ASP A 97 -5.21 -2.38 -4.06
CA ASP A 97 -5.58 -3.62 -3.40
C ASP A 97 -4.86 -4.85 -4.00
N ASN A 98 -5.61 -5.81 -4.54
CA ASN A 98 -5.16 -7.02 -5.23
C ASN A 98 -5.05 -6.84 -6.76
N TRP A 99 -5.16 -5.61 -7.28
CA TRP A 99 -5.00 -5.27 -8.70
C TRP A 99 -3.63 -4.65 -8.97
N LEU A 100 -2.98 -5.13 -10.03
CA LEU A 100 -1.73 -4.59 -10.55
C LEU A 100 -2.03 -3.54 -11.62
N PHE A 101 -1.44 -2.37 -11.50
CA PHE A 101 -1.43 -1.38 -12.58
C PHE A 101 -0.24 -1.66 -13.49
N LEU A 102 -0.54 -2.05 -14.73
CA LEU A 102 0.43 -2.49 -15.72
C LEU A 102 0.48 -1.51 -16.90
N ILE A 103 1.70 -1.17 -17.32
CA ILE A 103 1.97 -0.44 -18.56
C ILE A 103 2.85 -1.32 -19.45
N ASN A 104 2.46 -1.52 -20.71
CA ASN A 104 3.26 -2.27 -21.68
C ASN A 104 4.19 -1.36 -22.50
N ASN A 105 5.06 -1.97 -23.32
CA ASN A 105 5.98 -1.26 -24.21
C ASN A 105 5.31 -0.31 -25.22
N ALA A 106 4.01 -0.46 -25.47
CA ALA A 106 3.20 0.41 -26.33
C ALA A 106 2.46 1.50 -25.53
N ASN A 107 2.81 1.72 -24.25
CA ASN A 107 2.18 2.64 -23.32
C ASN A 107 0.68 2.35 -23.05
N MET A 108 0.20 1.15 -23.36
CA MET A 108 -1.15 0.74 -23.02
C MET A 108 -1.23 0.46 -21.53
N CYS A 109 -2.23 1.05 -20.89
CA CYS A 109 -2.46 0.99 -19.46
C CYS A 109 -3.55 -0.04 -19.16
N SER A 110 -3.35 -0.88 -18.14
CA SER A 110 -4.36 -1.85 -17.70
C SER A 110 -4.27 -2.11 -16.21
N LEU A 111 -5.40 -2.51 -15.61
CA LEU A 111 -5.46 -3.07 -14.27
C LEU A 111 -5.70 -4.57 -14.39
N MET A 112 -4.91 -5.39 -13.71
CA MET A 112 -5.04 -6.84 -13.74
C MET A 112 -5.12 -7.41 -12.32
N ASN A 113 -6.13 -8.22 -12.05
CA ASN A 113 -6.20 -9.05 -10.85
C ASN A 113 -5.62 -10.44 -11.19
N PRO A 114 -4.47 -10.84 -10.61
CA PRO A 114 -3.82 -12.10 -10.94
C PRO A 114 -4.53 -13.33 -10.36
N PHE A 115 -5.38 -13.15 -9.34
CA PHE A 115 -6.10 -14.25 -8.69
C PHE A 115 -7.40 -14.57 -9.43
N SER A 116 -8.17 -13.55 -9.81
CA SER A 116 -9.39 -13.72 -10.61
C SER A 116 -9.13 -13.83 -12.11
N LYS A 117 -7.92 -13.45 -12.56
CA LYS A 117 -7.53 -13.31 -13.97
C LYS A 117 -8.36 -12.27 -14.74
N THR A 118 -9.02 -11.36 -14.03
CA THR A 118 -9.76 -10.25 -14.62
C THR A 118 -8.79 -9.14 -15.02
N ALA A 119 -9.05 -8.49 -16.14
CA ALA A 119 -8.33 -7.31 -16.59
C ALA A 119 -9.31 -6.19 -16.97
N LEU A 120 -8.94 -4.95 -16.66
CA LEU A 120 -9.64 -3.74 -17.04
C LEU A 120 -8.67 -2.86 -17.83
N GLU A 121 -9.06 -2.52 -19.05
CA GLU A 121 -8.28 -1.58 -19.85
C GLU A 121 -8.46 -0.17 -19.30
N LEU A 122 -7.35 0.57 -19.19
CA LEU A 122 -7.35 1.99 -18.83
C LEU A 122 -7.05 2.82 -20.08
N PRO A 123 -7.49 4.09 -20.12
CA PRO A 123 -7.03 4.99 -21.17
C PRO A 123 -5.50 5.10 -21.13
N ASN A 124 -4.90 5.38 -22.28
CA ASN A 124 -3.46 5.61 -22.36
C ASN A 124 -3.09 6.85 -21.53
N LEU A 125 -2.67 6.63 -20.28
CA LEU A 125 -2.38 7.69 -19.32
C LEU A 125 -1.18 8.53 -19.75
N VAL A 126 -0.25 7.96 -20.52
CA VAL A 126 0.87 8.71 -21.11
C VAL A 126 0.33 9.72 -22.12
N ALA A 127 -0.52 9.29 -23.05
CA ALA A 127 -1.14 10.18 -24.03
C ALA A 127 -2.05 11.25 -23.38
N VAL A 128 -2.78 10.89 -22.33
CA VAL A 128 -3.57 11.86 -21.55
C VAL A 128 -2.66 12.90 -20.90
N TRP A 129 -1.57 12.47 -20.28
CA TRP A 129 -0.59 13.37 -19.68
C TRP A 129 0.06 14.28 -20.74
N GLU A 130 0.49 13.73 -21.88
CA GLU A 130 1.09 14.48 -22.99
C GLU A 130 0.17 15.60 -23.49
N ARG A 131 -1.13 15.33 -23.62
CA ARG A 131 -2.15 16.32 -24.01
C ARG A 131 -2.23 17.51 -23.04
N GLU A 132 -1.94 17.28 -21.77
CA GLU A 132 -1.98 18.31 -20.73
C GLU A 132 -0.70 19.17 -20.68
N ILE A 133 0.34 18.83 -21.46
CA ILE A 133 1.58 19.59 -21.52
C ILE A 133 1.50 20.73 -22.53
N ARG A 134 1.66 21.96 -22.03
CA ARG A 134 1.62 23.18 -22.85
C ARG A 134 2.86 23.39 -23.73
N TYR A 135 3.92 22.58 -23.55
CA TYR A 135 5.18 22.68 -24.29
C TYR A 135 5.72 21.29 -24.59
N HIS A 136 6.11 21.03 -25.84
CA HIS A 136 6.92 19.86 -26.19
C HIS A 136 8.22 19.93 -25.39
N SER A 137 8.27 19.16 -24.32
CA SER A 137 9.43 19.02 -23.47
C SER A 137 9.75 17.54 -23.42
N ASP A 138 11.03 17.17 -23.36
CA ASP A 138 11.48 15.78 -23.23
C ASP A 138 11.16 15.17 -21.84
N ARG A 139 10.19 15.75 -21.14
CA ARG A 139 9.70 15.31 -19.84
C ARG A 139 9.12 13.92 -19.95
N LYS A 140 9.08 13.22 -18.83
CA LYS A 140 8.48 11.89 -18.74
C LYS A 140 7.68 11.74 -17.45
N PRO A 141 6.57 10.98 -17.47
CA PRO A 141 5.94 10.52 -16.24
C PRO A 141 6.96 9.72 -15.43
N ILE A 142 7.13 10.10 -14.16
CA ILE A 142 8.02 9.40 -13.24
C ILE A 142 7.25 8.48 -12.30
N PHE A 143 5.98 8.78 -12.02
CA PHE A 143 5.13 7.91 -11.23
C PHE A 143 3.63 8.05 -11.52
N TYR A 144 2.90 7.04 -11.05
CA TYR A 144 1.44 6.99 -11.04
C TYR A 144 0.98 6.59 -9.63
N LYS A 145 -0.02 7.29 -9.09
CA LYS A 145 -0.85 6.81 -7.98
C LYS A 145 -2.27 6.65 -8.48
N LEU A 146 -2.88 5.50 -8.25
CA LEU A 146 -4.26 5.25 -8.65
C LEU A 146 -5.13 5.10 -7.41
N VAL A 147 -6.32 5.71 -7.44
CA VAL A 147 -7.31 5.61 -6.36
C VAL A 147 -8.69 5.35 -6.94
N VAL A 148 -9.49 4.57 -6.21
CA VAL A 148 -10.87 4.19 -6.56
C VAL A 148 -11.80 4.48 -5.38
N PRO A 149 -13.06 4.88 -5.61
CA PRO A 149 -14.03 5.14 -4.54
C PRO A 149 -14.57 3.86 -3.90
N SER A 150 -14.43 2.71 -4.57
CA SER A 150 -14.89 1.41 -4.08
C SER A 150 -14.00 0.29 -4.66
N PRO A 151 -13.85 -0.86 -3.96
CA PRO A 151 -13.07 -1.99 -4.44
C PRO A 151 -13.51 -2.46 -5.84
N LEU A 152 -12.55 -2.63 -6.74
CA LEU A 152 -12.81 -3.00 -8.14
C LEU A 152 -13.46 -4.39 -8.28
N ASP A 153 -13.17 -5.31 -7.35
CA ASP A 153 -13.79 -6.63 -7.33
C ASP A 153 -15.32 -6.56 -7.12
N SER A 154 -15.80 -5.52 -6.43
CA SER A 154 -17.24 -5.30 -6.17
C SER A 154 -17.89 -4.36 -7.17
N SER A 155 -17.12 -3.43 -7.76
CA SER A 155 -17.61 -2.40 -8.67
C SER A 155 -16.61 -2.17 -9.81
N PRO A 156 -16.59 -3.03 -10.86
CA PRO A 156 -15.62 -2.93 -11.95
C PRO A 156 -15.82 -1.70 -12.84
N HIS A 157 -16.99 -1.06 -12.76
CA HIS A 157 -17.32 0.19 -13.47
C HIS A 157 -17.08 1.44 -12.61
N SER A 158 -16.49 1.27 -11.42
CA SER A 158 -16.08 2.37 -10.57
C SER A 158 -15.08 3.26 -11.33
N PRO A 159 -15.18 4.59 -11.23
CA PRO A 159 -14.18 5.47 -11.82
C PRO A 159 -12.81 5.20 -11.19
N VAL A 160 -11.77 5.25 -12.03
CA VAL A 160 -10.38 5.17 -11.62
C VAL A 160 -9.77 6.55 -11.77
N VAL A 161 -9.22 7.07 -10.67
CA VAL A 161 -8.52 8.35 -10.68
C VAL A 161 -7.03 8.09 -10.63
N ALA A 162 -6.29 8.59 -11.61
CA ALA A 162 -4.85 8.49 -11.69
C ALA A 162 -4.23 9.87 -11.45
N LEU A 163 -3.30 9.95 -10.50
CA LEU A 163 -2.41 11.07 -10.29
C LEU A 163 -1.05 10.73 -10.90
N ILE A 164 -0.64 11.51 -11.89
CA ILE A 164 0.59 11.31 -12.67
C ILE A 164 1.55 12.43 -12.32
N MET A 165 2.75 12.15 -11.81
CA MET A 165 3.78 13.18 -11.66
C MET A 165 4.84 13.01 -12.74
N ASP A 166 5.30 14.14 -13.28
CA ASP A 166 6.46 14.20 -14.16
C ASP A 166 7.74 14.63 -13.45
N ASP A 167 8.87 14.46 -14.14
CA ASP A 167 10.21 14.89 -13.73
C ASP A 167 10.34 16.39 -13.42
N GLY A 168 9.42 17.22 -13.88
CA GLY A 168 9.30 18.63 -13.50
C GLY A 168 8.59 18.84 -12.15
N CYS A 169 8.23 17.78 -11.44
CA CYS A 169 7.45 17.79 -10.20
C CYS A 169 6.03 18.39 -10.34
N PHE A 170 5.46 18.32 -11.55
CA PHE A 170 4.07 18.70 -11.80
C PHE A 170 3.18 17.47 -11.86
N HIS A 171 1.92 17.65 -11.49
CA HIS A 171 0.94 16.58 -11.41
C HIS A 171 -0.20 16.79 -12.41
N THR A 172 -0.56 15.70 -13.08
CA THR A 172 -1.76 15.59 -13.89
C THR A 172 -2.71 14.60 -13.21
N LEU A 173 -3.90 15.08 -12.85
CA LEU A 173 -5.03 14.27 -12.42
C LEU A 173 -5.81 13.81 -13.66
N CYS A 174 -6.03 12.52 -13.80
CA CYS A 174 -6.84 11.91 -14.84
C CYS A 174 -7.98 11.12 -14.17
N ILE A 175 -9.22 11.38 -14.59
CA ILE A 175 -10.39 10.61 -14.18
C ILE A 175 -10.79 9.74 -15.36
N SER A 176 -10.87 8.44 -15.11
CA SER A 176 -11.14 7.43 -16.13
C SER A 176 -12.39 6.65 -15.77
N GLN A 177 -13.24 6.44 -16.76
CA GLN A 177 -14.24 5.38 -16.74
C GLN A 177 -13.74 4.31 -17.71
N PRO A 178 -13.05 3.27 -17.20
CA PRO A 178 -12.40 2.25 -18.03
C PRO A 178 -13.28 1.81 -19.22
N PRO A 179 -12.81 1.90 -20.47
CA PRO A 179 -11.43 2.20 -20.92
C PRO A 179 -11.17 3.67 -21.33
N ILE A 180 -12.11 4.59 -21.12
CA ILE A 180 -12.04 5.95 -21.66
C ILE A 180 -11.69 6.96 -20.55
N ALA A 181 -10.80 7.91 -20.86
CA ALA A 181 -10.56 9.06 -19.98
C ALA A 181 -11.72 10.05 -20.10
N THR A 182 -12.40 10.34 -18.98
CA THR A 182 -13.55 11.26 -18.95
C THR A 182 -13.12 12.69 -18.67
N ALA A 183 -12.08 12.89 -17.87
CA ALA A 183 -11.54 14.22 -17.58
C ALA A 183 -10.05 14.18 -17.24
N SER A 184 -9.36 15.29 -17.49
CA SER A 184 -7.97 15.50 -17.08
C SER A 184 -7.73 16.94 -16.66
N LEU A 185 -6.86 17.12 -15.66
CA LEU A 185 -6.46 18.43 -15.14
C LEU A 185 -5.00 18.39 -14.75
N ARG A 186 -4.24 19.40 -15.13
CA ARG A 186 -2.86 19.56 -14.69
C ARG A 186 -2.73 20.72 -13.71
N ASP A 187 -1.98 20.49 -12.64
CA ASP A 187 -1.78 21.46 -11.57
C ASP A 187 -1.18 22.79 -12.04
N ASN A 188 -0.22 22.78 -12.96
CA ASN A 188 0.40 24.00 -13.49
C ASN A 188 -0.56 24.89 -14.32
N LYS A 189 -1.79 24.43 -14.55
CA LYS A 189 -2.86 25.24 -15.15
C LYS A 189 -3.57 26.13 -14.13
N ASP A 190 -3.51 25.77 -12.84
CA ASP A 190 -4.00 26.57 -11.73
C ASP A 190 -2.95 26.56 -10.59
N PRO A 191 -2.22 27.67 -10.35
CA PRO A 191 -1.19 27.76 -9.31
C PRO A 191 -1.67 27.38 -7.90
N ARG A 192 -2.98 27.30 -7.66
CA ARG A 192 -3.56 26.87 -6.38
C ARG A 192 -3.50 25.35 -6.19
N LEU A 193 -3.33 24.57 -7.26
CA LEU A 193 -3.58 23.13 -7.26
C LEU A 193 -2.31 22.29 -7.38
N PHE A 194 -1.15 22.73 -6.89
CA PHE A 194 0.07 21.90 -6.87
C PHE A 194 -0.15 20.63 -6.05
N LEU A 195 -0.76 19.62 -6.66
CA LEU A 195 -1.14 18.40 -5.98
C LEU A 195 0.13 17.67 -5.56
N SER A 196 0.01 16.82 -4.56
CA SER A 196 1.10 15.94 -4.15
C SER A 196 0.57 14.56 -3.80
N ASP A 197 -0.69 14.50 -3.33
CA ASP A 197 -1.37 13.23 -3.13
C ASP A 197 -2.90 13.34 -3.30
N VAL A 198 -3.56 12.21 -3.53
CA VAL A 198 -5.03 12.08 -3.63
C VAL A 198 -5.54 10.82 -2.92
N VAL A 199 -6.78 10.87 -2.42
CA VAL A 199 -7.47 9.74 -1.79
C VAL A 199 -8.99 9.90 -1.90
N PHE A 200 -9.73 8.80 -1.97
CA PHE A 200 -11.18 8.81 -1.77
C PHE A 200 -11.52 8.66 -0.29
N PHE A 201 -12.41 9.52 0.21
CA PHE A 201 -12.92 9.47 1.58
C PHE A 201 -14.40 9.80 1.59
N ASN A 202 -15.24 8.96 2.21
CA ASN A 202 -16.70 9.13 2.26
C ASN A 202 -17.33 9.44 0.88
N GLY A 203 -16.86 8.74 -0.16
CA GLY A 203 -17.36 8.89 -1.53
C GLY A 203 -16.92 10.16 -2.28
N LYS A 204 -16.11 11.02 -1.66
CA LYS A 204 -15.56 12.23 -2.28
C LYS A 204 -14.06 12.10 -2.52
N LEU A 205 -13.55 12.79 -3.54
CA LEU A 205 -12.13 12.83 -3.85
C LEU A 205 -11.46 13.99 -3.12
N TYR A 206 -10.48 13.67 -2.29
CA TYR A 206 -9.65 14.64 -1.58
C TYR A 206 -8.26 14.68 -2.20
N ALA A 207 -7.68 15.88 -2.23
CA ALA A 207 -6.35 16.10 -2.77
C ALA A 207 -5.52 16.98 -1.84
N TRP A 208 -4.26 16.62 -1.65
CA TRP A 208 -3.28 17.37 -0.87
C TRP A 208 -2.46 18.27 -1.78
N GLY A 209 -2.39 19.56 -1.43
CA GLY A 209 -1.57 20.56 -2.07
C GLY A 209 -0.19 20.70 -1.44
N ARG A 210 0.81 21.06 -2.24
CA ARG A 210 2.21 21.24 -1.85
C ARG A 210 2.41 22.29 -0.75
N PHE A 211 1.50 23.25 -0.62
CA PHE A 211 1.57 24.32 0.38
C PHE A 211 0.73 24.05 1.64
N GLY A 212 0.31 22.81 1.87
CA GLY A 212 -0.40 22.46 3.09
C GLY A 212 -1.92 22.49 2.99
N GLN A 213 -2.46 22.68 1.78
CA GLN A 213 -3.90 22.73 1.56
C GLN A 213 -4.52 21.36 1.38
N LEU A 214 -5.72 21.19 1.90
CA LEU A 214 -6.60 20.08 1.57
C LEU A 214 -7.73 20.58 0.66
N PHE A 215 -7.85 19.96 -0.51
CA PHE A 215 -8.90 20.24 -1.48
C PHE A 215 -9.92 19.11 -1.55
N ILE A 216 -11.19 19.46 -1.77
CA ILE A 216 -12.21 18.53 -2.27
C ILE A 216 -12.40 18.78 -3.75
N ILE A 217 -12.40 17.71 -4.53
CA ILE A 217 -12.66 17.71 -5.98
C ILE A 217 -14.02 17.07 -6.21
N ASP A 218 -15.00 17.89 -6.60
CA ASP A 218 -16.35 17.42 -6.89
C ASP A 218 -16.45 16.94 -8.33
N LEU A 219 -16.89 15.70 -8.50
CA LEU A 219 -17.11 15.09 -9.80
C LEU A 219 -18.57 15.27 -10.22
N GLY A 220 -18.79 15.84 -11.41
CA GLY A 220 -20.11 15.92 -12.03
C GLY A 220 -20.66 14.53 -12.41
N ASN A 221 -21.93 14.50 -12.81
CA ASN A 221 -22.60 13.25 -13.24
C ASN A 221 -21.93 12.60 -14.46
N ASP A 222 -21.32 13.42 -15.32
CA ASP A 222 -20.52 13.02 -16.48
C ASP A 222 -19.06 12.67 -16.12
N ARG A 223 -18.74 12.58 -14.83
CA ARG A 223 -17.39 12.32 -14.30
C ARG A 223 -16.36 13.35 -14.75
N THR A 224 -16.81 14.58 -15.02
CA THR A 224 -15.94 15.75 -15.19
C THR A 224 -15.70 16.44 -13.86
N ILE A 225 -14.64 17.25 -13.79
CA ILE A 225 -14.35 18.06 -12.60
C ILE A 225 -15.32 19.24 -12.61
N SER A 226 -16.28 19.23 -11.69
CA SER A 226 -17.30 20.27 -11.59
C SER A 226 -16.84 21.45 -10.74
N SER A 227 -16.13 21.17 -9.64
CA SER A 227 -15.62 22.19 -8.73
C SER A 227 -14.40 21.68 -7.97
N ILE A 228 -13.54 22.60 -7.55
CA ILE A 228 -12.45 22.32 -6.62
C ILE A 228 -12.51 23.37 -5.51
N SER A 229 -12.61 22.92 -4.27
CA SER A 229 -12.73 23.78 -3.10
C SER A 229 -11.63 23.47 -2.09
N CYS A 230 -10.99 24.51 -1.56
CA CYS A 230 -10.06 24.37 -0.45
C CYS A 230 -10.85 24.32 0.85
N ILE A 231 -10.66 23.25 1.63
CA ILE A 231 -11.38 23.03 2.91
C ILE A 231 -10.48 23.22 4.12
N ILE A 232 -9.17 23.05 3.96
CA ILE A 232 -8.16 23.36 4.97
C ILE A 232 -7.05 24.12 4.25
N ASP A 233 -6.80 25.37 4.64
CA ASP A 233 -5.77 26.25 4.04
C ASP A 233 -4.67 26.62 5.04
N SER A 234 -4.56 25.86 6.13
CA SER A 234 -3.56 26.10 7.17
C SER A 234 -2.80 24.82 7.45
N LEU A 235 -1.48 24.94 7.52
CA LEU A 235 -0.59 23.88 8.00
C LEU A 235 -0.92 23.49 9.45
N GLY A 236 -1.49 24.40 10.27
CA GLY A 236 -1.86 24.10 11.66
C GLY A 236 -0.75 23.38 12.43
N ASP A 237 -1.09 22.25 13.05
CA ASP A 237 -0.17 21.40 13.81
C ASP A 237 0.93 20.72 12.94
N ILE A 238 0.81 20.72 11.61
CA ILE A 238 1.76 20.07 10.70
C ILE A 238 3.12 20.79 10.68
N GLY A 239 3.13 22.10 10.94
CA GLY A 239 4.33 22.93 10.85
C GLY A 239 5.41 22.63 11.91
N GLY A 240 5.11 21.80 12.92
CA GLY A 240 6.03 21.47 14.00
C GLY A 240 6.93 20.27 13.68
N THR A 241 8.24 20.48 13.67
CA THR A 241 9.25 19.40 13.63
C THR A 241 9.03 18.44 14.82
N PRO A 242 9.10 17.11 14.63
CA PRO A 242 9.01 16.17 15.73
C PRO A 242 10.05 16.48 16.82
N GLN A 243 9.63 16.45 18.10
CA GLN A 243 10.45 16.92 19.23
C GLN A 243 11.80 16.20 19.39
N HIS A 244 11.91 14.96 18.91
CA HIS A 244 13.12 14.15 18.99
C HIS A 244 14.11 14.37 17.83
N LEU A 245 13.72 15.12 16.79
CA LEU A 245 14.60 15.41 15.67
C LEU A 245 15.49 16.63 15.98
N SER A 246 16.75 16.55 15.56
CA SER A 246 17.72 17.62 15.77
C SER A 246 17.39 18.83 14.89
N ILE A 247 17.28 20.02 15.47
CA ILE A 247 17.05 21.26 14.71
C ILE A 247 18.25 21.58 13.79
N ALA A 248 19.43 21.02 14.07
CA ALA A 248 20.65 21.26 13.29
C ALA A 248 20.73 20.41 12.00
N GLU A 249 19.85 19.42 11.81
CA GLU A 249 19.82 18.57 10.62
C GLU A 249 18.77 19.06 9.61
N GLU A 250 19.07 18.89 8.31
CA GLU A 250 18.11 19.16 7.24
C GLU A 250 17.23 17.93 6.98
N TYR A 251 15.91 18.13 7.10
CA TYR A 251 14.90 17.10 6.83
C TYR A 251 14.01 17.50 5.67
N MET A 252 13.61 16.51 4.88
CA MET A 252 12.52 16.64 3.93
C MET A 252 11.28 15.91 4.47
N VAL A 253 10.11 16.43 4.08
CA VAL A 253 8.82 15.85 4.45
C VAL A 253 8.13 15.32 3.20
N LYS A 254 7.69 14.07 3.26
CA LYS A 254 6.83 13.46 2.24
C LYS A 254 5.44 13.18 2.84
N PRO A 255 4.39 13.85 2.34
CA PRO A 255 3.02 13.63 2.79
C PRO A 255 2.36 12.43 2.09
N TYR A 256 1.50 11.72 2.82
CA TYR A 256 0.62 10.68 2.30
C TYR A 256 -0.80 10.90 2.82
N LEU A 257 -1.77 11.00 1.92
CA LEU A 257 -3.19 10.98 2.26
C LEU A 257 -3.72 9.54 2.27
N VAL A 258 -4.39 9.18 3.36
CA VAL A 258 -4.93 7.83 3.55
C VAL A 258 -6.26 7.88 4.31
N GLU A 259 -7.22 7.07 3.88
CA GLU A 259 -8.41 6.77 4.66
C GLU A 259 -8.07 5.64 5.64
N CYS A 260 -8.44 5.82 6.91
CA CYS A 260 -8.18 4.81 7.94
C CYS A 260 -9.26 4.84 9.01
N GLY A 261 -10.00 3.74 9.14
CA GLY A 261 -11.02 3.58 10.18
C GLY A 261 -12.13 4.65 10.14
N GLY A 262 -12.52 5.12 8.95
CA GLY A 262 -13.51 6.19 8.80
C GLY A 262 -12.98 7.59 9.05
N LYS A 263 -11.64 7.75 9.12
CA LYS A 263 -10.96 9.04 9.27
C LYS A 263 -10.11 9.33 8.04
N LEU A 264 -9.99 10.62 7.70
CA LEU A 264 -9.03 11.08 6.70
C LEU A 264 -7.74 11.51 7.41
N LEU A 265 -6.66 10.81 7.12
CA LEU A 265 -5.36 11.05 7.73
C LEU A 265 -4.36 11.61 6.72
N LEU A 266 -3.53 12.54 7.19
CA LEU A 266 -2.29 12.94 6.56
C LEU A 266 -1.13 12.37 7.37
N VAL A 267 -0.30 11.56 6.71
CA VAL A 267 0.91 11.00 7.30
C VAL A 267 2.12 11.71 6.72
N ALA A 268 2.87 12.40 7.57
CA ALA A 268 4.09 13.09 7.20
C ALA A 268 5.31 12.23 7.53
N ARG A 269 6.00 11.72 6.49
CA ARG A 269 7.28 11.00 6.62
C ARG A 269 8.43 12.00 6.59
N TRP A 270 9.19 12.03 7.66
CA TRP A 270 10.40 12.85 7.79
C TRP A 270 11.62 12.00 7.46
N PHE A 271 12.46 12.45 6.54
CA PHE A 271 13.68 11.74 6.19
C PHE A 271 14.85 12.71 6.06
N ARG A 272 16.03 12.25 6.47
CA ARG A 272 17.27 13.03 6.39
C ARG A 272 17.72 13.13 4.95
N CYS A 273 18.20 14.31 4.57
CA CYS A 273 18.91 14.52 3.32
C CYS A 273 20.29 15.08 3.66
N THR A 274 21.32 14.23 3.64
CA THR A 274 22.69 14.77 3.73
C THR A 274 23.12 15.28 2.35
N PRO A 275 23.70 16.48 2.25
CA PRO A 275 24.33 16.94 1.01
C PRO A 275 25.44 15.95 0.63
N SER A 276 25.33 15.32 -0.54
CA SER A 276 26.30 14.31 -0.96
C SER A 276 27.65 14.93 -1.24
N SER A 277 28.70 14.46 -0.57
CA SER A 277 30.04 14.43 -1.14
C SER A 277 30.38 12.97 -1.44
N THR A 278 30.38 12.59 -2.73
CA THR A 278 31.07 11.43 -3.33
C THR A 278 30.39 10.05 -3.53
N SER A 279 29.14 9.77 -3.13
CA SER A 279 28.52 8.45 -3.43
C SER A 279 27.84 8.37 -4.81
N TYR A 280 27.96 7.22 -5.49
CA TYR A 280 27.19 6.88 -6.70
C TYR A 280 25.76 6.41 -6.40
N ASP A 281 25.46 6.08 -5.14
CA ASP A 281 24.12 5.75 -4.66
C ASP A 281 23.50 6.98 -3.97
N VAL A 282 22.53 7.61 -4.66
CA VAL A 282 21.82 8.82 -4.21
C VAL A 282 20.95 8.55 -2.97
N PHE A 283 20.73 7.29 -2.58
CA PHE A 283 19.93 6.93 -1.40
C PHE A 283 20.73 6.45 -0.20
N GLU A 284 22.04 6.22 -0.35
CA GLU A 284 22.88 5.72 0.74
C GLU A 284 22.76 6.56 2.03
N HIS A 285 22.35 7.82 1.89
CA HIS A 285 22.20 8.75 2.99
C HIS A 285 20.78 9.26 3.25
N LYS A 286 19.77 8.74 2.52
CA LYS A 286 18.36 9.06 2.80
C LYS A 286 17.80 8.01 3.75
N CYS A 287 17.59 8.40 4.99
CA CYS A 287 16.99 7.54 6.00
C CYS A 287 15.76 8.20 6.62
N THR A 288 14.71 7.42 6.77
CA THR A 288 13.52 7.82 7.50
C THR A 288 13.86 8.04 8.96
N ALA A 289 13.50 9.22 9.46
CA ALA A 289 13.81 9.66 10.81
C ALA A 289 12.59 9.61 11.73
N ALA A 290 11.40 9.94 11.22
CA ALA A 290 10.17 9.95 12.00
C ALA A 290 8.92 9.96 11.12
N PHE A 291 7.77 9.72 11.75
CA PHE A 291 6.45 9.99 11.18
C PHE A 291 5.64 10.86 12.13
N GLN A 292 4.77 11.68 11.56
CA GLN A 292 3.67 12.31 12.27
C GLN A 292 2.38 12.05 11.52
N VAL A 293 1.31 11.79 12.26
CA VAL A 293 -0.02 11.53 11.70
C VAL A 293 -0.96 12.64 12.15
N PHE A 294 -1.77 13.14 11.24
CA PHE A 294 -2.75 14.18 11.48
C PHE A 294 -4.11 13.75 10.95
N GLU A 295 -5.15 13.89 11.76
CA GLU A 295 -6.54 13.69 11.38
C GLU A 295 -7.12 15.00 10.85
N ALA A 296 -7.82 14.94 9.71
CA ALA A 296 -8.59 16.06 9.18
C ALA A 296 -9.89 16.21 9.98
N ASP A 297 -9.96 17.21 10.84
CA ASP A 297 -11.20 17.63 11.51
C ASP A 297 -12.02 18.50 10.55
N LEU A 298 -12.99 17.85 9.90
CA LEU A 298 -13.89 18.47 8.92
C LEU A 298 -15.19 19.00 9.55
N HIS A 299 -15.31 18.98 10.89
CA HIS A 299 -16.49 19.49 11.58
C HIS A 299 -16.47 21.02 11.73
N THR A 300 -15.31 21.66 11.52
CA THR A 300 -15.16 23.11 11.50
C THR A 300 -15.09 23.65 10.07
N SER A 301 -15.42 24.93 9.88
CA SER A 301 -15.25 25.62 8.60
C SER A 301 -14.48 26.93 8.81
N PRO A 302 -13.21 27.04 8.33
CA PRO A 302 -12.45 25.99 7.63
C PRO A 302 -12.14 24.78 8.54
N GLY A 303 -11.88 23.63 7.92
CA GLY A 303 -11.41 22.44 8.64
C GLY A 303 -10.01 22.66 9.21
N ARG A 304 -9.55 21.75 10.06
CA ARG A 304 -8.20 21.82 10.65
C ARG A 304 -7.56 20.45 10.78
N TRP A 305 -6.23 20.44 10.79
CA TRP A 305 -5.47 19.25 11.13
C TRP A 305 -5.33 19.13 12.64
N ARG A 306 -5.54 17.92 13.17
CA ARG A 306 -5.30 17.59 14.57
C ARG A 306 -4.29 16.45 14.62
N LYS A 307 -3.23 16.59 15.42
CA LYS A 307 -2.25 15.51 15.59
C LYS A 307 -2.92 14.26 16.17
N ALA A 308 -2.70 13.11 15.53
CA ALA A 308 -3.12 11.80 16.00
C ALA A 308 -1.95 11.09 16.70
N THR A 309 -2.23 10.41 17.81
CA THR A 309 -1.24 9.64 18.58
C THR A 309 -1.38 8.13 18.39
N GLU A 310 -2.51 7.69 17.84
CA GLU A 310 -2.85 6.28 17.61
C GLU A 310 -3.68 6.15 16.33
N LEU A 311 -3.74 4.94 15.78
CA LEU A 311 -4.51 4.58 14.58
C LEU A 311 -5.80 3.82 14.93
N GLY A 312 -6.07 3.63 16.23
CA GLY A 312 -7.30 3.00 16.71
C GLY A 312 -7.39 1.53 16.29
N GLY A 313 -6.33 0.75 16.50
CA GLY A 313 -6.30 -0.68 16.17
C GLY A 313 -6.01 -0.99 14.69
N HIS A 314 -5.49 -0.03 13.94
CA HIS A 314 -5.14 -0.19 12.53
C HIS A 314 -3.62 -0.13 12.32
N ALA A 315 -3.18 -0.66 11.18
CA ALA A 315 -1.84 -0.51 10.64
C ALA A 315 -1.90 0.22 9.28
N LEU A 316 -0.90 1.06 9.02
CA LEU A 316 -0.76 1.77 7.75
C LEU A 316 0.36 1.16 6.91
N PHE A 317 0.09 0.93 5.63
CA PHE A 317 1.07 0.52 4.63
C PHE A 317 1.26 1.68 3.66
N LEU A 318 2.42 2.33 3.71
CA LEU A 318 2.71 3.55 2.96
C LEU A 318 3.63 3.28 1.77
N GLY A 319 3.29 3.87 0.64
CA GLY A 319 4.08 3.85 -0.59
C GLY A 319 3.64 4.92 -1.58
N GLN A 320 4.55 5.31 -2.48
CA GLN A 320 4.33 6.39 -3.45
C GLN A 320 3.20 6.08 -4.43
N HIS A 321 3.05 4.81 -4.80
CA HIS A 321 2.06 4.36 -5.80
C HIS A 321 0.71 4.00 -5.18
N GLY A 322 0.63 3.93 -3.85
CA GLY A 322 -0.56 3.51 -3.13
C GLY A 322 -0.26 3.42 -1.63
N SER A 323 -1.20 3.89 -0.82
CA SER A 323 -1.16 3.75 0.64
C SER A 323 -2.48 3.15 1.09
N LYS A 324 -2.45 2.29 2.12
CA LYS A 324 -3.63 1.58 2.60
C LYS A 324 -3.62 1.41 4.11
N CYS A 325 -4.77 1.55 4.72
CA CYS A 325 -5.02 1.22 6.11
C CYS A 325 -5.66 -0.17 6.20
N LEU A 326 -5.21 -0.99 7.14
CA LEU A 326 -5.79 -2.30 7.43
C LEU A 326 -6.07 -2.44 8.94
N PRO A 327 -7.17 -3.10 9.35
CA PRO A 327 -7.38 -3.42 10.75
C PRO A 327 -6.32 -4.43 11.22
N ALA A 328 -5.63 -4.12 12.32
CA ALA A 328 -4.61 -4.99 12.91
C ALA A 328 -5.17 -5.88 14.03
N VAL A 329 -6.32 -5.50 14.61
CA VAL A 329 -7.01 -6.30 15.65
C VAL A 329 -7.29 -7.72 15.16
N GLY A 330 -6.67 -8.72 15.79
CA GLY A 330 -6.87 -10.13 15.48
C GLY A 330 -6.09 -10.65 14.25
N CYS A 331 -5.19 -9.85 13.69
CA CYS A 331 -4.26 -10.24 12.63
C CYS A 331 -2.93 -10.72 13.25
N SER A 332 -2.33 -11.80 12.73
CA SER A 332 -1.04 -12.32 13.23
C SER A 332 0.19 -11.87 12.44
N GLY A 333 0.06 -10.82 11.63
CA GLY A 333 1.12 -10.42 10.69
C GLY A 333 1.68 -9.03 10.94
N TYR A 334 0.84 -8.10 11.38
CA TYR A 334 1.20 -6.70 11.58
C TYR A 334 0.56 -6.17 12.85
N ASP A 335 1.23 -5.19 13.45
CA ASP A 335 0.91 -4.63 14.76
C ASP A 335 0.01 -3.40 14.64
N GLU A 336 -0.80 -3.18 15.69
CA GLU A 336 -1.63 -1.98 15.83
C GLU A 336 -0.77 -0.73 16.03
N ASP A 337 -1.24 0.41 15.54
CA ASP A 337 -0.58 1.71 15.67
C ASP A 337 0.83 1.74 15.04
N CYS A 338 1.04 0.88 14.04
CA CYS A 338 2.29 0.79 13.29
C CYS A 338 2.14 1.28 11.85
N ILE A 339 3.20 1.89 11.35
CA ILE A 339 3.33 2.37 9.97
C ILE A 339 4.41 1.54 9.29
N TYR A 340 4.00 0.69 8.35
CA TYR A 340 4.85 -0.08 7.47
C TYR A 340 5.16 0.77 6.24
N PHE A 341 6.43 1.10 6.05
CA PHE A 341 6.88 1.95 4.95
C PHE A 341 7.95 1.26 4.13
N MET A 342 8.00 1.63 2.86
CA MET A 342 8.97 1.12 1.89
C MET A 342 9.84 2.25 1.36
N CYS A 343 10.98 1.90 0.77
CA CYS A 343 11.75 2.85 -0.01
C CYS A 343 10.92 3.21 -1.24
N ASP A 344 10.50 4.46 -1.33
CA ASP A 344 9.63 4.96 -2.39
C ASP A 344 10.12 6.32 -2.90
N TYR A 345 11.46 6.50 -2.88
CA TYR A 345 12.12 7.64 -3.49
C TYR A 345 12.14 7.49 -5.02
N VAL A 346 12.35 8.59 -5.74
CA VAL A 346 12.51 8.57 -7.20
C VAL A 346 13.69 7.67 -7.57
N TRP A 347 13.40 6.48 -8.11
CA TRP A 347 14.42 5.47 -8.42
C TRP A 347 15.41 5.98 -9.47
N PRO A 348 16.73 5.82 -9.28
CA PRO A 348 17.72 6.10 -10.29
C PRO A 348 17.63 4.95 -11.30
N THR A 349 18.24 5.14 -12.45
CA THR A 349 18.38 4.11 -13.48
C THR A 349 19.32 2.95 -13.07
N SER A 350 19.88 2.96 -11.86
CA SER A 350 20.84 1.98 -11.34
C SER A 350 20.29 1.15 -10.17
N SER A 351 20.95 0.01 -9.96
CA SER A 351 20.65 -1.06 -9.00
C SER A 351 20.65 -0.59 -7.54
N ALA A 352 19.54 -0.03 -7.06
CA ALA A 352 19.34 0.25 -5.65
C ALA A 352 18.61 -0.90 -4.95
N ASN A 353 18.98 -1.19 -3.69
CA ASN A 353 18.26 -2.12 -2.84
C ASN A 353 16.82 -1.58 -2.60
N PRO A 354 15.75 -2.29 -3.01
CA PRO A 354 14.37 -1.80 -2.85
C PRO A 354 13.91 -1.69 -1.40
N LEU A 355 14.68 -2.25 -0.47
CA LEU A 355 14.41 -2.16 0.95
C LEU A 355 15.33 -1.17 1.69
N CYS A 356 16.16 -0.38 0.99
CA CYS A 356 17.21 0.44 1.63
C CYS A 356 16.70 1.41 2.70
N ASP A 357 15.52 1.99 2.51
CA ASP A 357 14.82 2.80 3.51
C ASP A 357 13.38 2.30 3.69
N SER A 358 13.27 1.08 4.21
CA SER A 358 12.00 0.39 4.52
C SER A 358 11.99 -0.09 5.97
N GLY A 359 10.84 0.02 6.63
CA GLY A 359 10.76 -0.30 8.05
C GLY A 359 9.34 -0.33 8.59
N VAL A 360 9.26 -0.54 9.89
CA VAL A 360 8.05 -0.43 10.70
C VAL A 360 8.29 0.67 11.71
N TYR A 361 7.45 1.71 11.69
CA TYR A 361 7.45 2.77 12.69
C TYR A 361 6.32 2.52 13.69
N SER A 362 6.67 2.36 14.96
CA SER A 362 5.70 2.27 16.06
C SER A 362 5.30 3.68 16.49
N MET A 363 4.00 4.02 16.41
CA MET A 363 3.52 5.31 16.90
C MET A 363 3.53 5.42 18.43
N ARG A 364 3.65 4.28 19.14
CA ARG A 364 3.59 4.22 20.61
C ARG A 364 4.86 4.76 21.27
N ASP A 365 6.01 4.40 20.72
CA ASP A 365 7.34 4.75 21.25
C ASP A 365 8.22 5.48 20.23
N GLY A 366 7.76 5.63 18.99
CA GLY A 366 8.48 6.34 17.92
C GLY A 366 9.66 5.55 17.36
N THR A 367 9.77 4.26 17.66
CA THR A 367 10.88 3.42 17.19
C THR A 367 10.69 3.01 15.73
N ILE A 368 11.80 2.89 15.00
CA ILE A 368 11.84 2.35 13.65
C ILE A 368 12.60 1.02 13.71
N THR A 369 11.95 -0.06 13.31
CA THR A 369 12.60 -1.37 13.14
C THR A 369 12.67 -1.75 11.66
N PRO A 370 13.67 -2.55 11.24
CA PRO A 370 13.73 -3.06 9.88
C PRO A 370 12.47 -3.82 9.48
N LEU A 371 12.04 -3.68 8.22
CA LEU A 371 10.87 -4.38 7.69
C LEU A 371 11.09 -5.91 7.57
N MET A 372 12.36 -6.32 7.48
CA MET A 372 12.81 -7.70 7.44
C MET A 372 13.94 -7.92 8.45
N SER A 373 14.04 -9.12 9.01
CA SER A 373 15.19 -9.52 9.82
C SER A 373 16.48 -9.51 8.98
N GLU A 374 17.59 -9.06 9.56
CA GLU A 374 18.93 -9.07 8.93
C GLU A 374 19.31 -10.46 8.40
N ALA A 375 18.88 -11.54 9.04
CA ALA A 375 19.16 -12.92 8.60
C ALA A 375 18.49 -13.29 7.27
N ALA A 376 17.44 -12.56 6.88
CA ALA A 376 16.69 -12.78 5.64
C ALA A 376 17.01 -11.75 4.54
N ALA A 377 17.77 -10.70 4.86
CA ALA A 377 18.15 -9.64 3.95
C ALA A 377 19.36 -10.05 3.08
N ALA A 378 19.16 -10.97 2.13
CA ALA A 378 20.10 -11.08 1.02
C ALA A 378 20.12 -9.75 0.23
N PRO A 379 21.24 -9.34 -0.40
CA PRO A 379 21.27 -8.15 -1.23
C PRO A 379 20.30 -8.31 -2.40
N LEU A 380 19.12 -7.71 -2.29
CA LEU A 380 18.12 -7.65 -3.36
C LEU A 380 18.52 -6.58 -4.38
N GLN A 381 19.74 -6.66 -4.93
CA GLN A 381 20.09 -5.88 -6.12
C GLN A 381 19.35 -6.48 -7.31
N ARG A 382 18.14 -5.96 -7.55
CA ARG A 382 17.22 -6.44 -8.57
C ARG A 382 17.05 -5.35 -9.61
N VAL A 383 17.42 -5.66 -10.84
CA VAL A 383 17.30 -4.73 -11.96
C VAL A 383 16.04 -5.05 -12.72
N GLY A 384 15.24 -4.02 -12.99
CA GLY A 384 14.11 -4.10 -13.89
C GLY A 384 13.29 -2.82 -13.84
N GLN A 385 12.16 -2.84 -14.54
CA GLN A 385 11.33 -1.66 -14.80
C GLN A 385 10.08 -1.59 -13.92
N TRP A 386 9.85 -2.60 -13.09
CA TRP A 386 8.73 -2.59 -12.16
C TRP A 386 8.98 -1.56 -11.06
N ARG A 387 7.93 -0.86 -10.68
CA ARG A 387 7.94 0.05 -9.54
C ARG A 387 7.54 -0.72 -8.29
N PRO A 388 8.35 -0.65 -7.22
CA PRO A 388 7.97 -1.20 -5.93
C PRO A 388 6.66 -0.58 -5.42
N THR A 389 5.75 -1.42 -4.95
CA THR A 389 4.46 -1.03 -4.36
C THR A 389 3.93 -2.15 -3.45
N TRP A 390 3.06 -1.79 -2.51
CA TRP A 390 2.34 -2.75 -1.68
C TRP A 390 1.22 -3.42 -2.47
N PHE A 391 1.26 -4.74 -2.55
CA PHE A 391 0.22 -5.56 -3.15
C PHE A 391 -0.52 -6.29 -2.04
N PHE A 392 -1.85 -6.28 -2.06
CA PHE A 392 -2.68 -6.82 -0.97
C PHE A 392 -3.39 -8.09 -1.45
N PRO A 393 -2.87 -9.30 -1.19
CA PRO A 393 -3.52 -10.52 -1.60
C PRO A 393 -4.88 -10.71 -0.92
N PRO A 394 -5.83 -11.44 -1.54
CA PRO A 394 -7.12 -11.72 -0.93
C PRO A 394 -6.98 -12.64 0.30
N GLU A 395 -8.00 -12.63 1.17
CA GLU A 395 -8.07 -13.47 2.38
C GLU A 395 -7.96 -14.98 2.08
N ALA A 396 -8.47 -15.37 0.92
CA ALA A 396 -8.51 -16.73 0.43
C ALA A 396 -8.18 -16.78 -1.06
N VAL A 397 -7.40 -17.80 -1.44
CA VAL A 397 -7.18 -18.26 -2.83
C VAL A 397 -7.79 -19.64 -2.98
#